data_AF-A0A967JTQ7-F1
#
_entry.id   AF-A0A967JTQ7-F1
#
_cell.length_a   1.000
_cell.length_b   1.000
_cell.length_c   1.000
_cell.angle_alpha   90.00
_cell.angle_beta   90.00
_cell.angle_gamma   90.00
#
_symmetry.space_group_name_H-M   'P 1'
#
loop_
_entity.id
_entity.type
_entity.pdbx_description
1 polymer ?
#
loop_
_entity_poly.entity_id
_entity_poly.type
_entity_poly.pdbx_seq_one_letter_code
_entity_poly.pdbx_strand_id
1 'polypeptide(L)' 'PALEPGPPGEPVERAPLHGIDRVAPVYRRADLAARQSVPGPALVTETLASTYVAPCWVCRVDPVGNLILERH' A
#
# COMPACT_ATOMS: atom_id res chain seq x y z
N PRO A 1 -5.06 13.90 -14.09
CA PRO A 1 -5.40 12.73 -14.94
C PRO A 1 -5.85 11.56 -14.07
N ALA A 2 -6.73 10.67 -14.58
CA ALA A 2 -7.07 9.44 -13.89
C ALA A 2 -5.90 8.44 -13.99
N LEU A 3 -5.75 7.59 -12.97
CA LEU A 3 -4.78 6.49 -13.01
C LEU A 3 -5.34 5.38 -13.91
N GLU A 4 -4.49 4.84 -14.78
CA GLU A 4 -4.87 3.79 -15.72
C GLU A 4 -5.42 2.56 -14.98
N PRO A 5 -6.55 1.98 -15.42
CA PRO A 5 -7.03 0.72 -14.87
C PRO A 5 -6.04 -0.41 -15.21
N GLY A 6 -5.73 -1.24 -14.23
CA GLY A 6 -4.86 -2.39 -14.39
C GLY A 6 -5.15 -3.47 -13.35
N PRO A 7 -4.53 -4.66 -13.47
CA PRO A 7 -4.60 -5.64 -12.40
C PRO A 7 -4.02 -5.04 -11.10
N PRO A 8 -4.54 -5.41 -9.91
CA PRO A 8 -3.97 -4.97 -8.66
C PRO A 8 -2.47 -5.30 -8.59
N GLY A 9 -1.67 -4.35 -8.15
CA GLY A 9 -0.25 -4.55 -7.90
C GLY A 9 -0.03 -5.57 -6.78
N GLU A 10 0.92 -6.47 -6.97
CA GLU A 10 1.29 -7.47 -5.96
C GLU A 10 2.41 -6.94 -5.05
N PRO A 11 2.61 -7.52 -3.86
CA PRO A 11 3.78 -7.24 -3.05
C PRO A 11 5.07 -7.56 -3.82
N VAL A 12 6.01 -6.61 -3.83
CA VAL A 12 7.33 -6.78 -4.46
C VAL A 12 8.32 -7.49 -3.55
N GLU A 13 8.03 -7.51 -2.24
CA GLU A 13 8.84 -8.13 -1.20
C GLU A 13 7.97 -8.43 0.04
N ARG A 14 8.48 -9.26 0.96
CA ARG A 14 8.00 -9.39 2.33
C ARG A 14 9.15 -9.14 3.30
N ALA A 15 8.98 -8.19 4.22
CA ALA A 15 10.05 -7.77 5.12
C ALA A 15 9.57 -7.71 6.59
N PRO A 16 10.45 -7.98 7.57
CA PRO A 16 10.15 -7.72 8.97
C PRO A 16 10.05 -6.21 9.23
N LEU A 17 9.08 -5.78 10.04
CA LEU A 17 8.97 -4.40 10.52
C LEU A 17 9.16 -4.36 12.03
N HIS A 18 9.88 -3.36 12.52
CA HIS A 18 10.10 -3.20 13.96
C HIS A 18 8.76 -3.06 14.70
N GLY A 19 8.56 -3.87 15.75
CA GLY A 19 7.34 -3.88 16.54
C GLY A 19 6.15 -4.63 15.91
N ILE A 20 6.35 -5.31 14.78
CA ILE A 20 5.33 -6.15 14.14
C ILE A 20 5.78 -7.60 14.13
N ASP A 21 4.99 -8.47 14.76
CA ASP A 21 5.32 -9.89 14.94
C ASP A 21 5.33 -10.72 13.65
N ARG A 22 4.88 -10.14 12.52
CA ARG A 22 4.74 -10.81 11.23
C ARG A 22 5.50 -10.05 10.14
N VAL A 23 6.02 -10.79 9.16
CA VAL A 23 6.57 -10.18 7.94
C VAL A 23 5.46 -9.45 7.18
N ALA A 24 5.67 -8.17 6.93
CA ALA A 24 4.72 -7.31 6.23
C ALA A 24 4.97 -7.38 4.71
N PRO A 25 3.92 -7.42 3.88
CA PRO A 25 4.07 -7.22 2.46
C PRO A 25 4.53 -5.78 2.17
N VAL A 26 5.48 -5.66 1.24
CA VAL A 26 5.98 -4.38 0.74
C VAL A 26 5.48 -4.19 -0.68
N TYR A 27 4.81 -3.07 -0.94
CA TYR A 27 4.34 -2.67 -2.26
C TYR A 27 5.14 -1.48 -2.76
N ARG A 28 5.36 -1.36 -4.07
CA ARG A 28 5.77 -0.08 -4.65
C ARG A 28 4.53 0.72 -5.02
N ARG A 29 4.51 1.99 -4.65
CA ARG A 29 3.41 2.90 -4.99
C ARG A 29 3.11 2.92 -6.50
N ALA A 30 4.15 2.87 -7.33
CA ALA A 30 4.02 2.91 -8.78
C ALA A 30 3.31 1.68 -9.38
N ASP A 31 3.29 0.56 -8.65
CA ASP A 31 2.72 -0.70 -9.11
C ASP A 31 1.24 -0.85 -8.68
N LEU A 32 0.74 0.03 -7.80
CA LEU A 32 -0.63 -0.05 -7.30
C LEU A 32 -1.63 0.47 -8.33
N ALA A 33 -2.72 -0.27 -8.52
CA ALA A 33 -3.79 0.09 -9.44
C ALA A 33 -4.81 1.05 -8.79
N ALA A 34 -5.52 1.81 -9.63
CA ALA A 34 -6.65 2.62 -9.18
C ALA A 34 -7.66 1.76 -8.42
N ARG A 35 -8.18 2.28 -7.30
CA ARG A 35 -9.17 1.60 -6.43
C ARG A 35 -8.65 0.35 -5.70
N GLN A 36 -7.36 0.02 -5.83
CA GLN A 36 -6.75 -1.05 -5.05
C GLN A 36 -6.80 -0.73 -3.55
N SER A 37 -7.01 -1.76 -2.74
CA SER A 37 -6.96 -1.68 -1.28
C SER A 37 -5.82 -2.52 -0.75
N VAL A 38 -5.02 -1.95 0.16
CA VAL A 38 -3.90 -2.60 0.83
C VAL A 38 -4.21 -2.62 2.33
N PRO A 39 -4.64 -3.76 2.89
CA PRO A 39 -4.89 -3.88 4.33
C PRO A 39 -3.58 -3.93 5.10
N GLY A 40 -3.54 -3.26 6.26
CA GLY A 40 -2.41 -3.33 7.19
C GLY A 40 -2.37 -4.62 8.02
N PRO A 41 -1.20 -5.00 8.58
CA PRO A 41 0.08 -4.32 8.49
C PRO A 41 0.75 -4.48 7.12
N ALA A 42 1.13 -3.37 6.47
CA ALA A 42 1.80 -3.35 5.17
C ALA A 42 2.69 -2.11 5.02
N LEU A 43 3.67 -2.16 4.12
CA LEU A 43 4.50 -1.01 3.76
C LEU A 43 4.31 -0.67 2.28
N VAL A 44 4.04 0.60 1.97
CA VAL A 44 4.02 1.11 0.60
C VAL A 44 5.22 2.03 0.44
N THR A 45 6.14 1.67 -0.45
CA THR A 45 7.36 2.43 -0.71
C THR A 45 7.23 3.26 -1.98
N GLU A 46 7.84 4.44 -1.97
CA GLU A 46 8.00 5.30 -3.14
C GLU A 46 9.41 5.89 -3.13
N THR A 47 9.83 6.52 -4.23
CA THR A 47 11.20 7.03 -4.37
C THR A 47 11.61 8.02 -3.27
N LEU A 48 10.65 8.79 -2.73
CA LEU A 48 10.90 9.88 -1.79
C LEU A 48 10.31 9.65 -0.40
N ALA A 49 9.52 8.59 -0.20
CA ALA A 49 8.85 8.34 1.07
C ALA A 49 8.49 6.86 1.25
N SER A 50 7.96 6.53 2.42
CA SER A 50 7.35 5.23 2.68
C SER A 50 6.14 5.44 3.58
N THR A 51 5.03 4.83 3.23
CA THR A 51 3.79 4.88 3.99
C THR A 51 3.59 3.54 4.67
N TYR A 52 3.57 3.55 6.00
CA TYR A 52 3.23 2.38 6.80
C TYR A 52 1.71 2.32 7.00
N VAL A 53 1.10 1.21 6.56
CA VAL A 53 -0.31 0.89 6.81
C VAL A 53 -0.36 0.04 8.07
N ALA A 54 -0.76 0.63 9.19
CA ALA A 54 -0.77 -0.04 10.49
C ALA A 54 -1.89 -1.10 10.62
N PRO A 55 -1.85 -1.99 11.63
CA PRO A 55 -2.96 -2.90 11.93
C PRO A 55 -4.28 -2.13 12.12
N CYS A 56 -5.38 -2.71 11.62
CA CYS A 56 -6.70 -2.10 11.57
C CYS A 56 -6.81 -0.84 10.69
N TRP A 57 -5.82 -0.57 9.86
CA TRP A 57 -5.92 0.42 8.78
C TRP A 57 -5.98 -0.25 7.41
N VAL A 58 -6.55 0.47 6.46
CA VAL A 58 -6.50 0.15 5.04
C VAL A 58 -6.01 1.37 4.27
N CYS A 59 -5.12 1.14 3.31
CA CYS A 59 -4.73 2.14 2.32
C CYS A 59 -5.52 1.87 1.04
N ARG A 60 -6.28 2.87 0.56
CA ARG A 60 -7.03 2.80 -0.68
C ARG A 60 -6.44 3.76 -1.69
N VAL A 61 -6.16 3.26 -2.90
CA VAL A 61 -5.79 4.11 -4.03
C VAL A 61 -7.05 4.73 -4.61
N ASP A 62 -7.14 6.04 -4.64
CA ASP A 62 -8.27 6.72 -5.29
C ASP A 62 -8.15 6.64 -6.84
N PRO A 63 -9.16 7.09 -7.61
CA PRO A 63 -9.10 7.03 -9.07
C PRO A 63 -8.00 7.86 -9.74
N VAL A 64 -7.35 8.77 -9.02
CA VAL A 64 -6.28 9.62 -9.56
C VAL A 64 -4.89 9.27 -8.98
N GLY A 65 -4.80 8.25 -8.11
CA GLY A 65 -3.53 7.72 -7.58
C GLY A 65 -3.13 8.25 -6.20
N ASN A 66 -4.02 8.93 -5.47
CA ASN A 66 -3.76 9.30 -4.08
C ASN A 66 -3.90 8.08 -3.17
N LEU A 67 -3.06 8.01 -2.14
CA LEU A 67 -3.16 7.02 -1.08
C LEU A 67 -4.02 7.58 0.05
N ILE A 68 -5.19 6.98 0.26
CA ILE A 68 -6.12 7.36 1.32
C ILE A 68 -6.03 6.32 2.44
N LEU A 69 -5.62 6.74 3.63
CA LEU A 69 -5.56 5.88 4.81
C LEU A 69 -6.84 6.02 5.62
N GLU A 70 -7.52 4.92 5.85
CA GLU A 70 -8.73 4.83 6.65
C GLU A 70 -8.55 3.77 7.73
N ARG A 71 -9.08 4.04 8.92
CA ARG A 71 -9.08 3.09 10.03
C ARG A 71 -10.44 2.40 10.08
N HIS A 72 -10.43 1.08 10.25
CA HIS A 72 -11.63 0.29 10.53
C HIS A 72 -12.22 0.63 11.91
#